data_AF-A0A964VIQ0-F1
#
_entry.id   AF-A0A964VIQ0-F1
#
_cell.length_a   1.000
_cell.length_b   1.000
_cell.length_c   1.000
_cell.angle_alpha   90.00
_cell.angle_beta   90.00
_cell.angle_gamma   90.00
#
_symmetry.space_group_name_H-M   'P 1'
#
loop_
_entity.id
_entity.type
_entity.pdbx_description
1 polymer ?
#
loop_
_entity_poly.entity_id
_entity_poly.type
_entity_poly.pdbx_seq_one_letter_code
_entity_poly.pdbx_strand_id
1 'polypeptide(L)'
;MAALEALRKGDILMVAKRDRLARDMMLSCWIQKEVKRRGARVVSVAGEGTESDDPSAVLMGQMIDAFAQYERSIIGVRTAAALAAKRRRGEKTGGMSPLATNWPRMAST
;
A
#
# COMPACT_ATOMS: atom_id res chain seq x y z
N MET A 1 1.46 -13.25 8.13
CA MET A 1 2.07 -14.23 7.20
C MET A 1 1.22 -15.48 7.01
N ALA A 2 0.21 -15.74 7.85
CA ALA A 2 -0.69 -16.91 7.74
C ALA A 2 -1.27 -17.17 6.33
N ALA A 3 -1.61 -16.12 5.58
CA ALA A 3 -2.10 -16.25 4.21
C ALA A 3 -1.08 -16.88 3.24
N LEU A 4 0.22 -16.58 3.40
CA LEU A 4 1.28 -17.17 2.57
C LEU A 4 1.55 -18.64 2.96
N GLU A 5 1.46 -18.94 4.25
CA GLU A 5 1.66 -20.28 4.78
C GLU A 5 0.56 -21.25 4.35
N ALA A 6 -0.66 -20.75 4.15
CA ALA A 6 -1.79 -21.54 3.69
C ALA A 6 -1.74 -21.90 2.19
N LEU A 7 -0.90 -21.23 1.40
CA LEU A 7 -0.84 -21.44 -0.06
C LEU A 7 -0.24 -22.79 -0.43
N ARG A 8 -0.93 -23.48 -1.34
CA ARG A 8 -0.50 -24.72 -2.00
C ARG A 8 -0.19 -24.45 -3.47
N LYS A 9 0.47 -25.40 -4.11
CA LYS A 9 0.74 -25.36 -5.55
C LYS A 9 -0.58 -25.29 -6.31
N GLY A 10 -0.70 -24.32 -7.21
CA GLY A 10 -1.91 -24.08 -8.02
C GLY A 10 -2.89 -23.07 -7.40
N ASP A 11 -2.69 -22.65 -6.15
CA ASP A 11 -3.57 -21.68 -5.51
C ASP A 11 -3.42 -20.27 -6.11
N ILE A 12 -4.48 -19.48 -5.96
CA ILE A 12 -4.53 -18.09 -6.41
C ILE A 12 -4.73 -17.18 -5.19
N LEU A 13 -3.76 -16.30 -4.95
CA LEU A 13 -3.88 -15.21 -4.01
C LEU A 13 -4.58 -14.02 -4.70
N MET A 14 -5.87 -13.87 -4.44
CA MET A 14 -6.66 -12.75 -4.95
C MET A 14 -6.42 -11.48 -4.14
N VAL A 15 -6.18 -10.36 -4.82
CA VAL A 15 -6.06 -9.03 -4.23
C VAL A 15 -6.96 -8.02 -4.94
N ALA A 16 -7.44 -7.01 -4.22
CA ALA A 16 -8.30 -5.99 -4.83
C ALA A 16 -7.54 -5.17 -5.90
N LYS A 17 -6.31 -4.77 -5.58
CA LYS A 17 -5.37 -4.04 -6.44
C LYS A 17 -3.92 -4.38 -6.06
N ARG A 18 -3.00 -4.36 -7.03
CA ARG A 18 -1.59 -4.73 -6.83
C ARG A 18 -0.86 -3.73 -5.93
N ASP A 19 -1.17 -2.44 -6.03
CA ASP A 19 -0.66 -1.37 -5.16
C ASP A 19 -1.12 -1.49 -3.69
N ARG A 20 -2.08 -2.37 -3.40
CA ARG A 20 -2.61 -2.65 -2.06
C ARG A 20 -2.18 -4.01 -1.50
N LEU A 21 -1.36 -4.78 -2.23
CA LEU A 21 -0.79 -6.04 -1.74
C LEU A 21 0.10 -5.83 -0.51
N ALA A 22 0.83 -4.72 -0.49
CA ALA A 22 1.72 -4.36 0.62
C ALA A 22 1.79 -2.85 0.82
N ARG A 23 2.16 -2.43 2.03
CA ARG A 23 2.42 -1.02 2.36
C ARG A 23 3.71 -0.48 1.73
N ASP A 24 4.54 -1.38 1.20
CA ASP A 24 5.85 -1.09 0.62
C ASP A 24 6.06 -1.92 -0.65
N MET A 25 6.75 -1.34 -1.64
CA MET A 25 6.98 -1.99 -2.93
C MET A 25 7.91 -3.20 -2.81
N MET A 26 8.97 -3.12 -2.00
CA MET A 26 9.89 -4.24 -1.78
C MET A 26 9.15 -5.40 -1.12
N LEU A 27 8.29 -5.11 -0.16
CA LEU A 27 7.42 -6.12 0.45
C LEU A 27 6.45 -6.73 -0.58
N SER A 28 5.86 -5.92 -1.46
CA SER A 28 5.00 -6.43 -2.56
C SER A 28 5.76 -7.39 -3.47
N CYS A 29 6.96 -7.01 -3.92
CA CYS A 29 7.82 -7.83 -4.76
C CYS A 29 8.24 -9.13 -4.06
N TRP A 30 8.58 -9.04 -2.77
CA TRP A 30 8.92 -10.19 -1.94
C TRP A 30 7.74 -11.18 -1.82
N ILE A 31 6.54 -10.68 -1.55
CA ILE A 31 5.32 -11.50 -1.48
C ILE A 31 5.08 -12.21 -2.82
N GLN A 32 5.16 -11.49 -3.95
CA GLN A 32 4.99 -12.09 -5.28
C GLN A 32 6.01 -13.19 -5.55
N LYS A 33 7.29 -12.97 -5.17
CA LYS A 33 8.34 -13.98 -5.30
C LYS A 33 8.07 -15.22 -4.45
N GLU A 34 7.59 -15.03 -3.22
CA GLU A 34 7.28 -16.12 -2.30
C GLU A 34 6.06 -16.94 -2.76
N VAL A 35 5.02 -16.27 -3.25
CA VAL A 35 3.84 -16.91 -3.86
C VAL A 35 4.26 -17.77 -5.07
N LYS A 36 5.10 -17.21 -5.95
CA LYS A 36 5.64 -17.94 -7.11
C LYS A 36 6.50 -19.14 -6.69
N ARG A 37 7.33 -18.99 -5.66
CA ARG A 37 8.17 -20.08 -5.10
C ARG A 37 7.33 -21.26 -4.60
N ARG A 38 6.11 -20.99 -4.12
CA ARG A 38 5.14 -22.00 -3.69
C ARG A 38 4.32 -22.61 -4.84
N GLY A 39 4.53 -22.15 -6.07
CA GLY A 39 3.77 -22.58 -7.25
C GLY A 39 2.34 -22.05 -7.28
N ALA A 40 2.07 -20.97 -6.55
CA ALA A 40 0.81 -20.24 -6.55
C ALA A 40 0.93 -18.96 -7.40
N ARG A 41 -0.19 -18.27 -7.65
CA ARG A 41 -0.24 -17.04 -8.46
C ARG A 41 -0.91 -15.91 -7.69
N VAL A 42 -0.56 -14.66 -7.99
CA VAL A 42 -1.26 -13.47 -7.47
C VAL A 42 -2.12 -12.90 -8.59
N VAL A 43 -3.40 -12.66 -8.31
CA VAL A 43 -4.35 -12.08 -9.28
C VAL A 43 -5.02 -10.86 -8.67
N SER A 44 -5.02 -9.74 -9.41
CA SER A 44 -5.73 -8.53 -9.02
C SER A 44 -7.13 -8.50 -9.62
N VAL A 45 -8.13 -8.21 -8.79
CA VAL A 45 -9.51 -7.99 -9.23
C VAL A 45 -9.63 -6.75 -10.12
N ALA A 46 -8.72 -5.78 -9.99
CA ALA A 46 -8.66 -4.62 -10.86
C ALA A 46 -8.01 -4.90 -12.24
N GLY A 47 -7.67 -6.14 -12.55
CA GLY A 47 -7.05 -6.54 -13.82
C GLY A 47 -5.53 -6.37 -13.86
N GLU A 48 -4.91 -5.97 -12.76
CA GLU A 48 -3.46 -5.79 -12.62
C GLU A 48 -2.81 -7.15 -12.27
N GLY A 49 -2.58 -8.01 -13.25
CA GLY A 49 -2.14 -9.39 -13.00
C GLY A 49 -1.12 -9.87 -14.00
N THR A 50 -0.09 -10.56 -13.50
CA THR A 50 0.89 -11.31 -14.29
C THR A 50 0.19 -12.55 -14.84
N GLU A 51 -0.65 -12.37 -15.86
CA GLU A 51 -1.32 -13.46 -16.59
C GLU A 51 -0.30 -14.41 -17.25
N SER A 52 0.94 -13.94 -17.41
CA SER A 52 2.01 -14.66 -18.09
C SER A 52 3.32 -14.70 -17.28
N ASP A 53 3.98 -15.86 -17.28
CA ASP A 53 5.36 -16.04 -16.79
C ASP A 53 6.41 -15.50 -17.78
N ASP A 54 5.97 -14.88 -18.88
CA ASP A 54 6.85 -14.24 -19.86
C ASP A 54 7.72 -13.13 -19.21
N PRO A 55 9.05 -13.12 -19.43
CA PRO A 55 9.94 -12.11 -18.88
C PRO A 55 9.54 -10.66 -19.21
N SER A 56 8.94 -10.41 -20.38
CA SER A 56 8.50 -9.07 -20.79
C SER A 56 7.28 -8.63 -19.99
N ALA A 57 6.34 -9.54 -19.72
CA ALA A 57 5.18 -9.29 -18.87
C ALA A 57 5.59 -8.99 -17.42
N VAL A 58 6.60 -9.70 -16.91
CA VAL A 58 7.17 -9.44 -15.58
C VAL A 58 7.81 -8.06 -15.52
N LEU A 59 8.64 -7.70 -16.51
CA LEU A 59 9.28 -6.38 -16.59
C LEU A 59 8.24 -5.25 -16.64
N MET A 60 7.23 -5.39 -17.48
CA MET A 60 6.15 -4.40 -17.59
C MET A 60 5.41 -4.23 -16.26
N GLY A 61 5.11 -5.34 -15.57
CA GLY A 61 4.50 -5.30 -14.23
C GLY A 61 5.36 -4.58 -13.20
N GLN A 62 6.68 -4.80 -13.23
CA GLN A 62 7.62 -4.08 -12.35
C GLN A 62 7.68 -2.58 -12.66
N MET A 63 7.62 -2.21 -13.94
CA MET A 63 7.61 -0.81 -14.36
C MET A 63 6.33 -0.09 -13.89
N ILE A 64 5.17 -0.73 -14.03
CA ILE A 64 3.88 -0.21 -13.52
C ILE A 64 3.93 -0.03 -12.00
N ASP A 65 4.45 -1.01 -11.27
CA ASP A 65 4.61 -0.91 -9.80
C ASP A 65 5.50 0.28 -9.41
N ALA A 66 6.60 0.50 -10.14
CA ALA A 66 7.51 1.62 -9.91
C ALA A 66 6.82 2.98 -10.15
N PHE A 67 6.01 3.10 -11.21
CA PHE A 67 5.21 4.30 -11.46
C PHE A 67 4.17 4.55 -10.36
N ALA A 68 3.46 3.51 -9.92
CA ALA A 68 2.49 3.62 -8.82
C ALA A 68 3.15 4.08 -7.51
N GLN A 69 4.36 3.58 -7.23
CA GLN A 69 5.14 4.03 -6.07
C GLN A 69 5.58 5.48 -6.19
N TYR A 70 6.03 5.90 -7.37
CA TYR A 70 6.42 7.27 -7.65
C TYR A 70 5.25 8.24 -7.46
N GLU A 71 4.07 7.95 -8.01
CA GLU A 71 2.87 8.78 -7.86
C GLU A 71 2.48 8.96 -6.39
N ARG A 72 2.43 7.86 -5.61
CA ARG A 72 2.19 7.94 -4.16
C ARG A 72 3.22 8.82 -3.45
N SER A 73 4.49 8.70 -3.81
CA SER A 73 5.56 9.51 -3.21
C SER A 73 5.39 11.00 -3.53
N ILE A 74 5.03 11.34 -4.77
CA ILE A 74 4.75 12.72 -5.19
C ILE A 74 3.55 13.31 -4.46
N ILE A 75 2.49 12.53 -4.25
CA ILE A 75 1.34 12.95 -3.41
C ILE A 75 1.81 13.29 -1.99
N GLY A 76 2.68 12.46 -1.41
CA GLY A 76 3.29 12.71 -0.11
C GLY A 76 4.08 14.04 -0.06
N VAL A 77 4.94 14.28 -1.05
CA VAL A 77 5.71 15.53 -1.16
C VAL A 77 4.79 16.75 -1.27
N ARG A 78 3.76 16.69 -2.11
CA ARG A 78 2.78 17.78 -2.27
C ARG A 78 2.02 18.06 -0.97
N THR A 79 1.62 17.00 -0.27
CA THR A 79 0.92 17.12 1.01
C THR A 79 1.81 17.76 2.07
N ALA A 80 3.07 17.34 2.17
CA ALA A 80 4.04 17.92 3.09
C ALA A 80 4.28 19.41 2.80
N ALA A 81 4.42 19.78 1.53
CA ALA A 81 4.57 21.18 1.11
C ALA A 81 3.34 22.03 1.48
N ALA A 82 2.14 21.51 1.25
CA ALA A 82 0.90 22.18 1.63
C ALA A 82 0.78 22.37 3.15
N LEU A 83 1.13 21.35 3.95
CA LEU A 83 1.15 21.44 5.41
C LEU A 83 2.20 22.45 5.90
N ALA A 84 3.39 22.50 5.29
CA ALA A 84 4.41 23.50 5.62
C ALA A 84 3.92 24.93 5.34
N ALA A 85 3.24 25.15 4.21
CA ALA A 85 2.65 26.45 3.90
C ALA A 85 1.55 26.86 4.88
N LYS A 86 0.66 25.94 5.26
CA LYS A 86 -0.36 26.17 6.29
C LYS A 86 0.26 26.52 7.65
N ARG A 87 1.31 25.81 8.07
CA ARG A 87 2.07 26.11 9.31
C ARG A 87 2.63 27.53 9.31
N ARG A 88 3.21 27.99 8.20
CA ARG A 88 3.73 29.36 8.08
C ARG A 88 2.64 30.43 8.23
N ARG A 89 1.40 30.11 7.86
CA ARG A 89 0.23 30.99 8.03
C ARG A 89 -0.41 30.90 9.43
N GLY A 90 0.18 30.12 10.34
CA GLY A 90 -0.40 29.88 11.67
C GLY A 90 -1.66 29.00 11.65
N GLU A 91 -1.99 28.39 10.53
CA GLU A 91 -3.16 27.51 10.40
C GLU A 91 -2.89 26.15 11.06
N LYS A 92 -3.94 25.56 11.62
CA LYS A 92 -3.83 24.23 12.22
C LYS A 92 -3.55 23.17 11.15
N THR A 93 -2.50 22.37 11.36
CA THR A 93 -2.01 21.37 10.39
C THR A 93 -2.01 19.94 10.92
N GLY A 94 -2.72 19.70 12.01
CA GLY A 94 -2.84 18.40 12.69
C GLY A 94 -2.98 18.58 14.20
N GLY A 95 -2.99 17.47 14.95
CA GLY A 95 -3.09 17.48 16.41
C GLY A 95 -4.53 17.56 16.94
N MET A 96 -4.68 17.28 18.24
CA MET A 96 -5.97 17.17 18.92
C MET A 96 -6.81 18.45 18.76
N SER A 97 -8.11 18.31 18.47
CA SER A 97 -9.02 19.46 18.37
C SER A 97 -8.94 20.30 19.66
N PRO A 98 -8.92 21.66 19.60
CA PRO A 98 -9.04 22.47 20.81
C PRO A 98 -10.27 22.09 21.65
N LEU A 99 -11.33 21.59 20.98
CA LEU A 99 -12.55 21.10 21.62
C LEU A 99 -12.36 19.77 22.37
N ALA A 100 -11.35 18.98 22.03
CA ALA A 100 -11.02 17.75 22.75
C ALA A 100 -10.12 18.00 23.98
N THR A 101 -9.48 19.18 24.07
CA THR A 101 -8.67 19.57 25.23
C THR A 101 -9.51 19.85 26.49
N ASN A 102 -10.82 20.10 26.35
CA ASN A 102 -11.74 20.35 27.46
C ASN A 102 -12.85 19.28 27.59
N TRP A 103 -12.61 18.03 27.15
CA TRP A 103 -13.54 16.95 27.48
C TRP A 103 -13.36 16.61 28.97
N PRO A 104 -14.33 16.91 29.85
CA PRO A 104 -14.20 16.53 31.26
C PRO A 104 -14.12 15.01 31.34
N ARG A 105 -13.15 14.50 32.10
CA ARG A 105 -13.05 13.07 32.44
C ARG A 105 -14.26 12.67 33.28
N MET A 106 -15.43 12.53 32.67
CA MET A 106 -16.59 11.90 33.28
C MET A 106 -16.53 10.42 32.95
N ALA A 107 -15.89 9.63 33.83
CA ALA A 107 -16.26 8.27 34.20
C ALA A 107 -15.10 7.60 34.97
N SER A 108 -15.19 7.60 36.30
CA SER A 108 -14.95 6.41 37.15
C SER A 108 -15.13 6.81 38.61
N THR A 109 -16.37 6.72 39.07
CA THR A 109 -16.71 6.33 40.45
C THR A 109 -17.49 5.04 40.34
#